data_AF-A0A6N7ATG1-F1
#
_entry.id   AF-A0A6N7ATG1-F1
#
_cell.length_a   1.000
_cell.length_b   1.000
_cell.length_c   1.000
_cell.angle_alpha   90.00
_cell.angle_beta   90.00
_cell.angle_gamma   90.00
#
_symmetry.space_group_name_H-M   'P 1'
#
loop_
_entity.id
_entity.type
_entity.pdbx_description
1 polymer ?
#
loop_
_entity_poly.entity_id
_entity_poly.type
_entity_poly.pdbx_seq_one_letter_code
_entity_poly.pdbx_strand_id
1 'polypeptide(L)'
;MKSFESYKSCRSYNLKLFPLFKLFPLFIFTLVLYFLPEQVYAQLDCKKCHKQMATKKFVHAALQMGCESCHTEPHQKNSKFPKGLSAAAPDLCYGCHDKAKFTKKNIHPPVAGGMCSGCHDPHTSDNAKLLLASGSELCFMCHDKKNFSGKKIVHAPVAGGMCPSCHAPHSSEGEKLLLSAQPGLCFTCHNKSKFENKIVHAPVSGGMCTSCHFAHQGDSEKLLTASQPDMCYNCHDKAEFTKKNVHAAVMMGCTTCHNPHANKQKFLFPKTINGLCLTCHADVAKNPHAAIGFSAAGHPLKGRRVKKGEKIEVGKDPARPDKEFSCSSCHNPHSSDSIRLFRYKANTAMDMCINCHKM
;
A
#
# COMPACT_ATOMS: atom_id res chain seq x y z
N MET A 1 9.37 -5.57 -46.83
CA MET A 1 9.42 -4.83 -48.12
C MET A 1 8.21 -3.89 -48.29
N LYS A 2 7.98 -2.96 -47.35
CA LYS A 2 7.01 -1.85 -47.50
C LYS A 2 7.62 -0.61 -46.84
N SER A 3 8.48 0.14 -47.54
CA SER A 3 9.07 1.36 -46.94
C SER A 3 9.66 2.42 -47.88
N PHE A 4 9.49 2.33 -49.20
CA PHE A 4 10.09 3.33 -50.11
C PHE A 4 9.10 4.23 -50.87
N GLU A 5 7.81 3.90 -50.94
CA GLU A 5 6.83 4.75 -51.65
C GLU A 5 6.31 5.93 -50.81
N SER A 6 6.30 5.82 -49.48
CA SER A 6 5.82 6.89 -48.60
C SER A 6 6.76 8.11 -48.52
N TYR A 7 8.03 7.97 -48.91
CA TYR A 7 8.98 9.09 -48.97
C TYR A 7 8.78 10.01 -50.18
N LYS A 8 8.17 9.52 -51.28
CA LYS A 8 8.01 10.32 -52.50
C LYS A 8 6.93 11.41 -52.39
N SER A 9 5.90 11.23 -51.56
CA SER A 9 4.79 12.20 -51.48
C SER A 9 5.08 13.44 -50.62
N CYS A 10 6.12 13.41 -49.77
CA CYS A 10 6.45 14.53 -48.91
C CYS A 10 7.35 15.58 -49.62
N ARG A 11 7.93 15.23 -50.77
CA ARG A 11 8.88 16.08 -51.52
C ARG A 11 8.24 16.85 -52.69
N SER A 12 6.95 16.63 -52.95
CA SER A 12 6.25 17.17 -54.12
C SER A 12 5.35 18.34 -53.76
N TYR A 13 5.92 19.47 -53.33
CA TYR A 13 5.34 20.78 -53.61
C TYR A 13 6.13 21.38 -54.77
N ASN A 14 5.75 20.99 -55.99
CA ASN A 14 6.19 21.64 -57.22
C ASN A 14 5.70 23.09 -57.17
N LEU A 15 6.63 24.06 -57.19
CA LEU A 15 6.31 25.42 -57.62
C LEU A 15 5.81 25.34 -59.07
N LYS A 16 4.51 25.48 -59.29
CA LYS A 16 3.97 25.79 -60.61
C LYS A 16 4.13 27.29 -60.85
N LEU A 17 5.20 27.67 -61.54
CA LEU A 17 5.33 28.98 -62.16
C LEU A 17 4.30 29.07 -63.30
N PHE A 18 3.30 29.93 -63.13
CA PHE A 18 2.39 30.33 -64.21
C PHE A 18 3.09 31.37 -65.10
N PRO A 19 3.18 31.18 -66.43
CA PRO A 19 3.59 32.24 -67.33
C PRO A 19 2.33 33.00 -67.78
N LEU A 20 2.22 34.26 -67.39
CA LEU A 20 1.19 35.16 -67.90
C LEU A 20 1.84 36.51 -68.23
N PHE A 21 1.40 37.06 -69.35
CA PHE A 21 1.66 38.39 -69.91
C PHE A 21 2.79 38.54 -70.94
N LYS A 22 2.39 38.35 -72.20
CA LYS A 22 2.89 39.12 -73.35
C LYS A 22 2.07 40.42 -73.48
N LEU A 23 2.77 41.49 -73.89
CA LEU A 23 2.32 42.77 -74.51
C LEU A 23 2.09 44.01 -73.61
N PHE A 24 3.12 44.88 -73.57
CA PHE A 24 3.16 46.36 -73.81
C PHE A 24 2.21 47.34 -73.08
N PRO A 25 2.57 48.65 -72.90
CA PRO A 25 3.80 49.28 -72.42
C PRO A 25 3.56 50.37 -71.32
N LEU A 26 4.66 50.93 -70.78
CA LEU A 26 4.81 52.24 -70.11
C LEU A 26 3.54 52.93 -69.55
N PHE A 27 3.39 52.96 -68.23
CA PHE A 27 3.23 54.20 -67.43
C PHE A 27 2.99 53.86 -65.94
N ILE A 28 3.74 54.53 -65.07
CA ILE A 28 3.44 54.79 -63.65
C ILE A 28 3.16 53.56 -62.77
N PHE A 29 4.14 53.11 -61.98
CA PHE A 29 3.96 52.78 -60.55
C PHE A 29 5.31 52.47 -59.86
N THR A 30 6.25 53.41 -59.93
CA THR A 30 7.37 53.46 -58.99
C THR A 30 6.84 53.96 -57.63
N LEU A 31 6.33 53.09 -56.75
CA LEU A 31 6.53 53.21 -55.28
C LEU A 31 5.86 52.14 -54.38
N VAL A 32 5.47 50.94 -54.84
CA VAL A 32 4.89 49.92 -53.93
C VAL A 32 5.50 48.54 -54.16
N LEU A 33 6.83 48.44 -54.11
CA LEU A 33 7.55 47.16 -54.13
C LEU A 33 8.61 47.02 -53.03
N TYR A 34 8.62 47.91 -52.03
CA TYR A 34 9.58 47.86 -50.91
C TYR A 34 9.04 47.27 -49.61
N PHE A 35 7.86 46.64 -49.64
CA PHE A 35 7.33 45.87 -48.51
C PHE A 35 6.68 44.58 -49.01
N LEU A 36 7.48 43.67 -49.54
CA LEU A 36 7.12 42.25 -49.51
C LEU A 36 7.73 41.69 -48.23
N PRO A 37 6.90 41.18 -47.29
CA PRO A 37 7.39 40.57 -46.08
C PRO A 37 8.26 39.36 -46.45
N GLU A 38 9.24 39.09 -45.61
CA GLU A 38 10.08 37.90 -45.68
C GLU A 38 9.26 36.68 -46.07
N GLN A 39 9.87 35.88 -46.95
CA GLN A 39 9.41 34.59 -47.41
C GLN A 39 8.68 33.85 -46.29
N VAL A 40 7.35 33.76 -46.41
CA VAL A 40 6.55 32.83 -45.62
C VAL A 40 6.99 31.44 -46.09
N TYR A 41 8.01 30.88 -45.44
CA TYR A 41 8.37 29.48 -45.58
C TYR A 41 7.11 28.69 -45.27
N ALA A 42 6.55 28.04 -46.29
CA ALA A 42 5.39 27.19 -46.11
C ALA A 42 5.76 26.12 -45.08
N GLN A 43 5.24 26.28 -43.87
CA GLN A 43 5.34 25.28 -42.80
C GLN A 43 4.89 23.95 -43.41
N LEU A 44 5.82 23.00 -43.53
CA LEU A 44 5.48 21.69 -44.05
C LEU A 44 4.43 21.09 -43.12
N ASP A 45 3.20 20.96 -43.60
CA ASP A 45 2.11 20.38 -42.79
C ASP A 45 2.40 18.89 -42.55
N CYS A 46 3.08 18.61 -41.44
CA CYS A 46 3.49 17.27 -41.04
C CYS A 46 2.30 16.31 -40.97
N LYS A 47 1.08 16.81 -40.69
CA LYS A 47 -0.13 16.00 -40.54
C LYS A 47 -0.62 15.42 -41.86
N LYS A 48 -0.20 15.94 -43.02
CA LYS A 48 -0.50 15.33 -44.33
C LYS A 48 0.07 13.93 -44.46
N CYS A 49 1.23 13.66 -43.84
CA CYS A 49 1.88 12.36 -43.85
C CYS A 49 1.77 11.64 -42.49
N HIS A 50 1.76 12.37 -41.37
CA HIS A 50 1.75 11.84 -39.99
C HIS A 50 0.43 12.05 -39.27
N LYS A 51 -0.70 11.99 -40.00
CA LYS A 51 -2.05 12.22 -39.47
C LYS A 51 -2.31 11.50 -38.13
N GLN A 52 -1.82 10.26 -38.01
CA GLN A 52 -2.04 9.38 -36.86
C GLN A 52 -1.47 9.94 -35.53
N MET A 53 -0.50 10.85 -35.59
CA MET A 53 0.12 11.46 -34.40
C MET A 53 -0.80 12.46 -33.68
N ALA A 54 -1.95 12.81 -34.27
CA ALA A 54 -2.85 13.84 -33.72
C ALA A 54 -4.32 13.41 -33.68
N THR A 55 -4.61 12.11 -33.75
CA THR A 55 -5.99 11.62 -33.99
C THR A 55 -6.59 10.77 -32.89
N LYS A 56 -5.84 10.33 -31.88
CA LYS A 56 -6.44 9.56 -30.77
C LYS A 56 -7.18 10.49 -29.80
N LYS A 57 -7.95 9.90 -28.88
CA LYS A 57 -8.87 10.62 -27.98
C LYS A 57 -8.22 11.76 -27.20
N PHE A 58 -7.02 11.54 -26.68
CA PHE A 58 -6.24 12.55 -25.96
C PHE A 58 -5.04 12.93 -26.80
N VAL A 59 -4.90 14.22 -27.10
CA VAL A 59 -3.78 14.77 -27.86
C VAL A 59 -2.96 15.65 -26.93
N HIS A 60 -1.64 15.56 -27.03
CA HIS A 60 -0.73 16.38 -26.25
C HIS A 60 -0.87 17.84 -26.68
N ALA A 61 -1.12 18.74 -25.73
CA ALA A 61 -1.25 20.17 -25.99
C ALA A 61 -0.02 20.78 -26.70
N ALA A 62 1.17 20.20 -26.51
CA ALA A 62 2.38 20.61 -27.21
C ALA A 62 2.24 20.56 -28.75
N LEU A 63 1.35 19.74 -29.32
CA LEU A 63 1.10 19.75 -30.77
C LEU A 63 0.50 21.06 -31.27
N GLN A 64 -0.11 21.87 -30.41
CA GLN A 64 -0.59 23.21 -30.76
C GLN A 64 0.56 24.22 -30.88
N MET A 65 1.71 23.94 -30.25
CA MET A 65 2.91 24.77 -30.32
C MET A 65 3.75 24.49 -31.59
N GLY A 66 3.26 23.64 -32.50
CA GLY A 66 3.99 23.19 -33.68
C GLY A 66 4.88 21.97 -33.40
N CYS A 67 5.14 21.18 -34.44
CA CYS A 67 5.97 19.97 -34.35
C CYS A 67 7.43 20.31 -34.04
N GLU A 68 7.87 21.49 -34.47
CA GLU A 68 9.19 22.07 -34.28
C GLU A 68 9.56 22.34 -32.82
N SER A 69 8.56 22.43 -31.93
CA SER A 69 8.78 22.57 -30.48
C SER A 69 9.58 21.39 -29.91
N CYS A 70 9.43 20.21 -30.51
CA CYS A 70 10.15 18.99 -30.11
C CYS A 70 11.07 18.45 -31.20
N HIS A 71 10.78 18.72 -32.49
CA HIS A 71 11.50 18.13 -33.63
C HIS A 71 12.18 19.21 -34.48
N THR A 72 13.50 19.28 -34.48
CA THR A 72 14.25 20.22 -35.33
C THR A 72 14.43 19.69 -36.75
N GLU A 73 14.84 18.44 -36.89
CA GLU A 73 15.13 17.82 -38.20
C GLU A 73 14.65 16.36 -38.27
N PRO A 74 13.33 16.10 -38.22
CA PRO A 74 12.77 14.75 -37.99
C PRO A 74 13.07 13.73 -39.10
N HIS A 75 13.50 14.18 -40.28
CA HIS A 75 13.82 13.34 -41.43
C HIS A 75 15.32 13.24 -41.75
N GLN A 76 16.18 13.83 -40.92
CA GLN A 76 17.62 13.75 -41.13
C GLN A 76 18.14 12.39 -40.69
N LYS A 77 18.81 11.68 -41.61
CA LYS A 77 19.36 10.33 -41.37
C LYS A 77 20.39 10.28 -40.23
N ASN A 78 21.14 11.36 -40.01
CA ASN A 78 22.22 11.45 -39.03
C ASN A 78 21.91 12.47 -37.92
N SER A 79 20.65 12.56 -37.50
CA SER A 79 20.28 13.46 -36.40
C SER A 79 20.94 13.02 -35.08
N LYS A 80 21.36 14.02 -34.29
CA LYS A 80 22.00 13.81 -32.97
C LYS A 80 21.10 13.04 -32.00
N PHE A 81 19.80 13.29 -32.05
CA PHE A 81 18.80 12.61 -31.24
C PHE A 81 17.81 11.86 -32.13
N PRO A 82 17.33 10.67 -31.71
CA PRO A 82 16.43 9.86 -32.53
C PRO A 82 15.21 10.65 -33.00
N LYS A 83 14.82 10.47 -34.27
CA LYS A 83 13.67 11.17 -34.89
C LYS A 83 13.82 12.71 -34.89
N GLY A 84 15.07 13.20 -34.93
CA GLY A 84 15.37 14.63 -35.02
C GLY A 84 14.82 15.45 -33.86
N LEU A 85 14.83 14.90 -32.64
CA LEU A 85 14.41 15.64 -31.44
C LEU A 85 15.35 16.81 -31.16
N SER A 86 14.84 17.88 -30.54
CA SER A 86 15.63 19.06 -30.15
C SER A 86 16.55 18.77 -28.95
N ALA A 87 16.19 17.81 -28.10
CA ALA A 87 16.97 17.34 -26.96
C ALA A 87 16.69 15.84 -26.69
N ALA A 88 17.56 15.20 -25.92
CA ALA A 88 17.29 13.87 -25.38
C ALA A 88 16.28 13.95 -24.22
N ALA A 89 15.53 12.87 -23.98
CA ALA A 89 14.80 12.73 -22.72
C ALA A 89 15.79 12.44 -21.58
N PRO A 90 15.57 12.99 -20.36
CA PRO A 90 14.36 13.71 -19.96
C PRO A 90 14.39 15.23 -20.23
N ASP A 91 15.53 15.80 -20.63
CA ASP A 91 15.70 17.26 -20.78
C ASP A 91 14.70 17.89 -21.77
N LEU A 92 14.40 17.19 -22.87
CA LEU A 92 13.34 17.58 -23.79
C LEU A 92 12.00 17.80 -23.09
N CYS A 93 11.63 16.88 -22.20
CA CYS A 93 10.37 16.94 -21.47
C CYS A 93 10.40 18.06 -20.43
N TYR A 94 11.54 18.24 -19.76
CA TYR A 94 11.71 19.29 -18.74
C TYR A 94 11.75 20.71 -19.30
N GLY A 95 11.91 20.87 -20.61
CA GLY A 95 11.70 22.16 -21.28
C GLY A 95 10.31 22.77 -21.01
N CYS A 96 9.30 21.93 -20.76
CA CYS A 96 7.95 22.38 -20.40
C CYS A 96 7.44 21.78 -19.08
N HIS A 97 7.85 20.57 -18.70
CA HIS A 97 7.39 19.90 -17.48
C HIS A 97 8.31 20.19 -16.30
N ASP A 98 7.74 20.70 -15.21
CA ASP A 98 8.47 20.99 -13.99
C ASP A 98 9.23 19.77 -13.43
N LYS A 99 10.57 19.83 -13.53
CA LYS A 99 11.50 18.80 -13.08
C LYS A 99 11.33 18.45 -11.60
N ALA A 100 10.95 19.41 -10.75
CA ALA A 100 10.78 19.18 -9.31
C ALA A 100 9.70 18.13 -9.01
N LYS A 101 8.71 17.96 -9.89
CA LYS A 101 7.66 16.95 -9.75
C LYS A 101 8.12 15.51 -9.98
N PHE A 102 9.31 15.32 -10.56
CA PHE A 102 9.86 14.02 -10.95
C PHE A 102 11.12 13.63 -10.18
N THR A 103 11.65 14.54 -9.36
CA THR A 103 12.98 14.42 -8.73
C THR A 103 12.93 14.48 -7.21
N LYS A 104 11.83 13.99 -6.61
CA LYS A 104 11.72 13.78 -5.16
C LYS A 104 12.72 12.74 -4.66
N LYS A 105 12.81 12.57 -3.34
CA LYS A 105 13.77 11.66 -2.67
C LYS A 105 13.87 10.26 -3.30
N ASN A 106 12.73 9.62 -3.59
CA ASN A 106 12.69 8.32 -4.26
C ASN A 106 12.14 8.49 -5.67
N ILE A 107 12.94 8.15 -6.68
CA ILE A 107 12.56 8.28 -8.09
C ILE A 107 12.34 6.89 -8.66
N HIS A 108 11.26 6.72 -9.43
CA HIS A 108 11.00 5.48 -10.13
C HIS A 108 12.10 5.25 -11.19
N PRO A 109 12.78 4.07 -11.25
CA PRO A 109 13.93 3.90 -12.14
C PRO A 109 13.68 4.25 -13.61
N PRO A 110 12.51 3.95 -14.23
CA PRO A 110 12.18 4.42 -15.57
C PRO A 110 12.22 5.94 -15.71
N VAL A 111 11.76 6.68 -14.70
CA VAL A 111 11.78 8.15 -14.70
C VAL A 111 13.19 8.69 -14.49
N ALA A 112 13.96 8.08 -13.59
CA ALA A 112 15.37 8.45 -13.38
C ALA A 112 16.21 8.26 -14.65
N GLY A 113 15.91 7.22 -15.44
CA GLY A 113 16.53 6.95 -16.73
C GLY A 113 15.97 7.75 -17.91
N GLY A 114 15.05 8.70 -17.69
CA GLY A 114 14.45 9.52 -18.75
C GLY A 114 13.51 8.76 -19.69
N MET A 115 13.03 7.57 -19.31
CA MET A 115 12.15 6.73 -20.12
C MET A 115 10.68 7.17 -20.03
N CYS A 116 10.41 8.47 -20.16
CA CYS A 116 9.07 9.06 -20.09
C CYS A 116 8.12 8.38 -21.11
N SER A 117 8.65 8.09 -22.30
CA SER A 117 7.93 7.45 -23.40
C SER A 117 7.71 5.95 -23.22
N GLY A 118 8.26 5.34 -22.16
CA GLY A 118 7.95 3.96 -21.78
C GLY A 118 6.56 3.81 -21.15
N CYS A 119 5.96 4.93 -20.70
CA CYS A 119 4.61 4.94 -20.13
C CYS A 119 3.67 5.94 -20.81
N HIS A 120 4.22 7.01 -21.42
CA HIS A 120 3.45 8.04 -22.09
C HIS A 120 3.69 8.05 -23.61
N ASP A 121 2.64 8.25 -24.40
CA ASP A 121 2.77 8.64 -25.80
C ASP A 121 2.99 10.17 -25.87
N PRO A 122 4.12 10.67 -26.39
CA PRO A 122 4.39 12.10 -26.41
C PRO A 122 3.50 12.89 -27.39
N HIS A 123 2.70 12.22 -28.21
CA HIS A 123 1.78 12.88 -29.15
C HIS A 123 0.32 12.65 -28.79
N THR A 124 -0.12 11.40 -28.66
CA THR A 124 -1.54 11.10 -28.53
C THR A 124 -1.83 9.69 -27.99
N SER A 125 -2.89 9.54 -27.19
CA SER A 125 -3.34 8.24 -26.67
C SER A 125 -4.85 8.16 -26.55
N ASP A 126 -5.40 6.95 -26.54
CA ASP A 126 -6.80 6.70 -26.16
C ASP A 126 -7.00 6.75 -24.64
N ASN A 127 -5.91 6.66 -23.87
CA ASN A 127 -5.93 6.76 -22.41
C ASN A 127 -5.61 8.17 -21.95
N ALA A 128 -6.28 8.60 -20.87
CA ALA A 128 -6.04 9.90 -20.25
C ALA A 128 -4.58 10.07 -19.84
N LYS A 129 -4.10 11.33 -19.79
CA LYS A 129 -2.69 11.67 -19.49
C LYS A 129 -1.69 11.03 -20.46
N LEU A 130 -2.15 10.70 -21.66
CA LEU A 130 -1.35 10.14 -22.75
C LEU A 130 -0.73 8.77 -22.41
N LEU A 131 -1.34 7.97 -21.52
CA LEU A 131 -0.75 6.70 -21.10
C LEU A 131 -0.81 5.64 -22.22
N LEU A 132 0.20 4.78 -22.32
CA LEU A 132 0.22 3.71 -23.33
C LEU A 132 -0.83 2.61 -23.07
N ALA A 133 -1.21 2.43 -21.80
CA ALA A 133 -2.25 1.51 -21.38
C ALA A 133 -3.07 2.11 -20.23
N SER A 134 -4.25 1.56 -19.97
CA SER A 134 -5.15 2.01 -18.91
C SER A 134 -4.87 1.33 -17.57
N GLY A 135 -5.06 2.08 -16.48
CA GLY A 135 -5.03 1.54 -15.12
C GLY A 135 -3.78 0.72 -14.80
N SER A 136 -3.99 -0.47 -14.22
CA SER A 136 -2.91 -1.38 -13.82
C SER A 136 -2.20 -2.07 -14.98
N GLU A 137 -2.82 -2.17 -16.16
CA GLU A 137 -2.19 -2.82 -17.32
C GLU A 137 -0.93 -2.08 -17.76
N LEU A 138 -0.87 -0.76 -17.55
CA LEU A 138 0.35 0.03 -17.73
C LEU A 138 1.49 -0.45 -16.80
N CYS A 139 1.17 -0.69 -15.53
CA CYS A 139 2.16 -1.17 -14.56
C CYS A 139 2.64 -2.57 -14.91
N PHE A 140 1.74 -3.43 -15.40
CA PHE A 140 2.05 -4.82 -15.76
C PHE A 140 2.79 -4.98 -17.09
N MET A 141 3.02 -3.90 -17.84
CA MET A 141 3.99 -3.92 -18.95
C MET A 141 5.40 -4.30 -18.49
N CYS A 142 5.73 -4.08 -17.20
CA CYS A 142 7.02 -4.44 -16.62
C CYS A 142 6.91 -5.20 -15.30
N HIS A 143 5.95 -4.85 -14.44
CA HIS A 143 5.77 -5.54 -13.16
C HIS A 143 5.03 -6.85 -13.36
N ASP A 144 5.62 -7.98 -12.94
CA ASP A 144 4.97 -9.28 -13.10
C ASP A 144 3.64 -9.33 -12.31
N LYS A 145 2.53 -9.48 -13.05
CA LYS A 145 1.16 -9.57 -12.54
C LYS A 145 0.99 -10.70 -11.52
N LYS A 146 1.80 -11.76 -11.59
CA LYS A 146 1.80 -12.87 -10.60
C LYS A 146 2.19 -12.42 -9.19
N ASN A 147 2.93 -11.32 -9.06
CA ASN A 147 3.27 -10.74 -7.75
C ASN A 147 2.10 -9.97 -7.12
N PHE A 148 1.02 -9.72 -7.87
CA PHE A 148 -0.13 -8.93 -7.42
C PHE A 148 -1.46 -9.68 -7.56
N SER A 149 -1.44 -10.85 -8.18
CA SER A 149 -2.60 -11.73 -8.37
C SER A 149 -2.18 -13.19 -8.29
N GLY A 150 -3.12 -14.08 -7.94
CA GLY A 150 -2.90 -15.53 -7.90
C GLY A 150 -2.70 -16.13 -6.51
N LYS A 151 -2.61 -15.31 -5.45
CA LYS A 151 -2.78 -15.79 -4.06
C LYS A 151 -4.25 -15.82 -3.66
N LYS A 152 -4.56 -16.55 -2.58
CA LYS A 152 -5.95 -16.75 -2.12
C LYS A 152 -6.68 -15.45 -1.84
N ILE A 153 -5.97 -14.45 -1.29
CA ILE A 153 -6.53 -13.16 -0.92
C ILE A 153 -5.69 -12.07 -1.58
N VAL A 154 -6.35 -11.22 -2.35
CA VAL A 154 -5.76 -10.02 -2.95
C VAL A 154 -6.38 -8.80 -2.26
N HIS A 155 -5.56 -7.84 -1.89
CA HIS A 155 -6.00 -6.60 -1.29
C HIS A 155 -6.90 -5.83 -2.28
N ALA A 156 -8.07 -5.36 -1.83
CA ALA A 156 -9.09 -4.81 -2.72
C ALA A 156 -8.59 -3.68 -3.66
N PRO A 157 -7.77 -2.70 -3.23
CA PRO A 157 -7.21 -1.70 -4.15
C PRO A 157 -6.30 -2.31 -5.22
N VAL A 158 -5.57 -3.39 -4.90
CA VAL A 158 -4.73 -4.10 -5.87
C VAL A 158 -5.58 -4.90 -6.85
N ALA A 159 -6.60 -5.61 -6.37
CA ALA A 159 -7.54 -6.33 -7.21
C ALA A 159 -8.28 -5.40 -8.19
N GLY A 160 -8.59 -4.17 -7.74
CA GLY A 160 -9.18 -3.12 -8.56
C GLY A 160 -8.19 -2.37 -9.47
N GLY A 161 -6.91 -2.74 -9.49
CA GLY A 161 -5.89 -2.08 -10.32
C GLY A 161 -5.58 -0.63 -9.91
N MET A 162 -5.87 -0.26 -8.66
CA MET A 162 -5.73 1.09 -8.14
C MET A 162 -4.32 1.36 -7.60
N CYS A 163 -3.27 0.89 -8.28
CA CYS A 163 -1.87 1.07 -7.83
C CYS A 163 -1.54 2.54 -7.45
N PRO A 164 -2.02 3.55 -8.21
CA PRO A 164 -1.75 4.96 -7.88
C PRO A 164 -2.44 5.49 -6.62
N SER A 165 -3.33 4.73 -5.96
CA SER A 165 -3.90 5.13 -4.67
C SER A 165 -2.91 4.95 -3.52
N CYS A 166 -1.86 4.16 -3.74
CA CYS A 166 -0.79 3.92 -2.77
C CYS A 166 0.58 4.39 -3.27
N HIS A 167 0.84 4.30 -4.58
CA HIS A 167 2.14 4.62 -5.17
C HIS A 167 2.11 5.88 -6.05
N ALA A 168 3.16 6.68 -6.00
CA ALA A 168 3.45 7.73 -6.97
C ALA A 168 4.33 7.16 -8.10
N PRO A 169 3.81 6.94 -9.32
CA PRO A 169 4.54 6.25 -10.39
C PRO A 169 5.77 7.01 -10.93
N HIS A 170 5.96 8.28 -10.53
CA HIS A 170 7.12 9.08 -10.93
C HIS A 170 8.16 9.18 -9.83
N SER A 171 7.80 9.81 -8.71
CA SER A 171 8.67 10.01 -7.56
C SER A 171 7.86 10.27 -6.29
N SER A 172 8.42 9.94 -5.13
CA SER A 172 7.82 10.20 -3.82
C SER A 172 8.87 10.48 -2.75
N GLU A 173 8.44 11.16 -1.69
CA GLU A 173 9.20 11.24 -0.43
C GLU A 173 9.21 9.89 0.30
N GLY A 174 8.14 9.11 0.14
CA GLY A 174 8.01 7.78 0.73
C GLY A 174 8.84 6.73 0.00
N GLU A 175 9.46 5.83 0.76
CA GLU A 175 10.15 4.66 0.23
C GLU A 175 9.22 3.82 -0.65
N LYS A 176 9.78 3.08 -1.61
CA LYS A 176 9.01 2.26 -2.57
C LYS A 176 7.93 3.06 -3.29
N LEU A 177 8.16 4.36 -3.46
CA LEU A 177 7.27 5.32 -4.10
C LEU A 177 5.91 5.47 -3.41
N LEU A 178 5.78 5.15 -2.13
CA LEU A 178 4.52 5.30 -1.40
C LEU A 178 4.11 6.77 -1.29
N LEU A 179 2.82 7.09 -1.45
CA LEU A 179 2.30 8.46 -1.35
C LEU A 179 2.55 9.09 0.03
N SER A 180 2.62 8.27 1.08
CA SER A 180 3.01 8.65 2.43
C SER A 180 3.58 7.45 3.18
N ALA A 181 4.29 7.69 4.28
CA ALA A 181 4.81 6.61 5.11
C ALA A 181 3.70 5.88 5.89
N GLN A 182 4.01 4.66 6.34
CA GLN A 182 3.15 3.97 7.30
C GLN A 182 3.27 4.64 8.69
N PRO A 183 2.19 4.66 9.49
CA PRO A 183 0.87 4.06 9.20
C PRO A 183 -0.07 5.01 8.46
N GLY A 184 0.35 6.26 8.19
CA GLY A 184 -0.47 7.31 7.58
C GLY A 184 -1.12 6.87 6.27
N LEU A 185 -0.36 6.21 5.39
CA LEU A 185 -0.89 5.68 4.14
C LEU A 185 -2.05 4.70 4.36
N CYS A 186 -1.90 3.76 5.30
CA CYS A 186 -2.94 2.77 5.58
C CYS A 186 -4.21 3.44 6.10
N PHE A 187 -4.07 4.49 6.92
CA PHE A 187 -5.19 5.23 7.50
C PHE A 187 -5.91 6.18 6.53
N THR A 188 -5.44 6.31 5.29
CA THR A 188 -6.23 6.96 4.23
C THR A 188 -7.53 6.20 3.92
N CYS A 189 -7.58 4.89 4.22
CA CYS A 189 -8.78 4.06 4.06
C CYS A 189 -9.14 3.28 5.32
N HIS A 190 -8.16 2.77 6.07
CA HIS A 190 -8.44 2.01 7.29
C HIS A 190 -8.76 2.94 8.45
N ASN A 191 -9.88 2.67 9.13
CA ASN A 191 -10.31 3.50 10.25
C ASN A 191 -9.30 3.44 11.42
N LYS A 192 -8.52 4.52 11.57
CA LYS A 192 -7.49 4.71 12.59
C LYS A 192 -8.00 4.42 14.01
N SER A 193 -9.24 4.77 14.35
CA SER A 193 -9.80 4.55 15.69
C SER A 193 -9.85 3.06 16.11
N LYS A 194 -9.80 2.12 15.16
CA LYS A 194 -9.73 0.68 15.44
C LYS A 194 -8.34 0.20 15.89
N PHE A 195 -7.32 1.05 15.74
CA PHE A 195 -5.92 0.75 16.04
C PHE A 195 -5.39 1.60 17.20
N GLU A 196 -6.24 2.47 17.75
CA GLU A 196 -5.91 3.34 18.87
C GLU A 196 -6.71 2.92 20.10
N ASN A 197 -6.01 2.80 21.23
CA ASN A 197 -6.64 2.55 22.51
C ASN A 197 -5.66 2.84 23.65
N LYS A 198 -6.08 2.58 24.89
CA LYS A 198 -5.22 2.72 26.08
C LYS A 198 -3.95 1.88 25.97
N ILE A 199 -4.06 0.66 25.45
CA ILE A 199 -2.93 -0.24 25.21
C ILE A 199 -2.89 -0.53 23.72
N VAL A 200 -1.76 -0.23 23.08
CA VAL A 200 -1.53 -0.50 21.66
C VAL A 200 -0.37 -1.49 21.56
N HIS A 201 -0.53 -2.48 20.68
CA HIS A 201 0.51 -3.46 20.42
C HIS A 201 1.73 -2.78 19.80
N ALA A 202 2.94 -3.11 20.26
CA ALA A 202 4.16 -2.40 19.88
C ALA A 202 4.36 -2.25 18.36
N PRO A 203 4.14 -3.29 17.51
CA PRO A 203 4.26 -3.12 16.06
C PRO A 203 3.26 -2.12 15.47
N VAL A 204 2.04 -2.09 16.01
CA VAL A 204 1.00 -1.14 15.57
C VAL A 204 1.33 0.27 16.05
N SER A 205 1.81 0.43 17.28
CA SER A 205 2.25 1.72 17.83
C SER A 205 3.42 2.30 17.04
N GLY A 206 4.31 1.43 16.54
CA GLY A 206 5.41 1.82 15.65
C GLY A 206 5.00 2.04 14.19
N GLY A 207 3.72 1.87 13.85
CA GLY A 207 3.24 2.04 12.48
C GLY A 207 3.68 0.95 11.51
N MET A 208 4.12 -0.21 12.01
CA MET A 208 4.72 -1.28 11.21
C MET A 208 3.65 -2.25 10.69
N CYS A 209 2.66 -1.73 9.96
CA CYS A 209 1.51 -2.50 9.46
C CYS A 209 1.97 -3.70 8.62
N THR A 210 3.00 -3.51 7.80
CA THR A 210 3.54 -4.56 6.93
C THR A 210 4.50 -5.54 7.59
N SER A 211 4.76 -5.42 8.90
CA SER A 211 5.46 -6.47 9.65
C SER A 211 4.57 -7.69 9.87
N CYS A 212 3.25 -7.51 9.82
CA CYS A 212 2.28 -8.59 10.00
C CYS A 212 1.38 -8.81 8.78
N HIS A 213 1.17 -7.78 7.95
CA HIS A 213 0.28 -7.85 6.80
C HIS A 213 1.01 -7.68 5.46
N PHE A 214 0.68 -8.50 4.48
CA PHE A 214 1.00 -8.21 3.09
C PHE A 214 0.11 -7.06 2.57
N ALA A 215 0.72 -6.03 1.99
CA ALA A 215 -0.01 -4.89 1.43
C ALA A 215 -0.69 -5.20 0.07
N HIS A 216 -0.28 -6.27 -0.62
CA HIS A 216 -0.77 -6.60 -1.95
C HIS A 216 -1.62 -7.87 -1.98
N GLN A 217 -1.07 -9.01 -1.59
CA GLN A 217 -1.75 -10.29 -1.63
C GLN A 217 -1.09 -11.30 -0.68
N GLY A 218 -1.82 -12.33 -0.30
CA GLY A 218 -1.33 -13.37 0.60
C GLY A 218 -2.27 -14.58 0.66
N ASP A 219 -1.76 -15.67 1.20
CA ASP A 219 -2.54 -16.91 1.34
C ASP A 219 -3.28 -17.00 2.68
N SER A 220 -2.83 -16.23 3.69
CA SER A 220 -3.42 -16.22 5.02
C SER A 220 -4.52 -15.19 5.15
N GLU A 221 -5.54 -15.50 5.93
CA GLU A 221 -6.64 -14.58 6.22
C GLU A 221 -6.16 -13.20 6.68
N LYS A 222 -6.93 -12.17 6.34
CA LYS A 222 -6.59 -10.77 6.62
C LYS A 222 -5.21 -10.36 6.10
N LEU A 223 -4.71 -11.06 5.07
CA LEU A 223 -3.40 -10.83 4.47
C LEU A 223 -2.24 -10.96 5.46
N LEU A 224 -2.35 -11.83 6.47
CA LEU A 224 -1.23 -12.04 7.39
C LEU A 224 0.00 -12.63 6.65
N THR A 225 1.21 -12.25 7.08
CA THR A 225 2.46 -12.76 6.50
C THR A 225 2.72 -14.22 6.84
N ALA A 226 2.07 -14.74 7.89
CA ALA A 226 1.99 -16.15 8.25
C ALA A 226 0.61 -16.45 8.85
N SER A 227 0.21 -17.71 8.88
CA SER A 227 -1.01 -18.13 9.60
C SER A 227 -0.79 -18.05 11.11
N GLN A 228 -1.88 -17.89 11.86
CA GLN A 228 -1.81 -18.10 13.31
C GLN A 228 -1.67 -19.60 13.62
N PRO A 229 -0.88 -19.97 14.64
CA PRO A 229 -0.19 -19.09 15.59
C PRO A 229 1.21 -18.64 15.17
N ASP A 230 1.77 -19.17 14.08
CA ASP A 230 3.17 -18.93 13.67
C ASP A 230 3.49 -17.45 13.46
N MET A 231 2.52 -16.65 12.97
CA MET A 231 2.67 -15.20 12.88
C MET A 231 3.04 -14.54 14.21
N CYS A 232 2.45 -15.02 15.30
CA CYS A 232 2.71 -14.50 16.63
C CYS A 232 4.08 -14.95 17.13
N TYR A 233 4.50 -16.16 16.77
CA TYR A 233 5.78 -16.75 17.19
C TYR A 233 7.00 -16.12 16.51
N ASN A 234 6.81 -15.29 15.49
CA ASN A 234 7.87 -14.45 14.95
C ASN A 234 8.47 -13.49 16.01
N CYS A 235 7.74 -13.20 17.09
CA CYS A 235 8.21 -12.35 18.19
C CYS A 235 7.90 -12.90 19.58
N HIS A 236 6.82 -13.67 19.75
CA HIS A 236 6.44 -14.24 21.04
C HIS A 236 7.02 -15.65 21.22
N ASP A 237 7.55 -15.94 22.40
CA ASP A 237 8.15 -17.23 22.70
C ASP A 237 7.11 -18.36 22.66
N LYS A 238 7.36 -19.34 21.76
CA LYS A 238 6.52 -20.52 21.57
C LYS A 238 6.54 -21.44 22.80
N ALA A 239 7.58 -21.43 23.63
CA ALA A 239 7.72 -22.31 24.78
C ALA A 239 6.57 -22.18 25.80
N GLU A 240 5.95 -20.99 25.89
CA GLU A 240 4.80 -20.74 26.76
C GLU A 240 3.49 -21.38 26.27
N PHE A 241 3.48 -21.94 25.06
CA PHE A 241 2.31 -22.52 24.41
C PHE A 241 2.45 -24.04 24.16
N THR A 242 3.60 -24.63 24.50
CA THR A 242 3.93 -26.03 24.17
C THR A 242 4.33 -26.86 25.40
N LYS A 243 3.94 -26.45 26.61
CA LYS A 243 4.15 -27.25 27.83
C LYS A 243 3.28 -28.52 27.81
N LYS A 244 3.50 -29.43 28.78
CA LYS A 244 2.87 -30.76 28.81
C LYS A 244 1.35 -30.73 28.61
N ASN A 245 0.65 -29.79 29.27
CA ASN A 245 -0.79 -29.61 29.11
C ASN A 245 -1.03 -28.26 28.42
N VAL A 246 -1.55 -28.30 27.19
CA VAL A 246 -1.90 -27.10 26.42
C VAL A 246 -3.40 -26.85 26.55
N HIS A 247 -3.76 -25.60 26.82
CA HIS A 247 -5.16 -25.19 26.87
C HIS A 247 -5.75 -25.27 25.46
N ALA A 248 -6.87 -25.99 25.29
CA ALA A 248 -7.52 -26.17 24.00
C ALA A 248 -7.82 -24.84 23.27
N ALA A 249 -8.06 -23.75 24.02
CA ALA A 249 -8.27 -22.44 23.43
C ALA A 249 -7.07 -21.89 22.63
N VAL A 250 -5.84 -22.34 22.93
CA VAL A 250 -4.65 -21.98 22.13
C VAL A 250 -4.79 -22.50 20.70
N MET A 251 -5.36 -23.69 20.51
CA MET A 251 -5.59 -24.29 19.20
C MET A 251 -6.67 -23.56 18.39
N MET A 252 -7.54 -22.79 19.05
CA MET A 252 -8.52 -21.92 18.39
C MET A 252 -7.90 -20.63 17.85
N GLY A 253 -6.60 -20.40 18.08
CA GLY A 253 -5.87 -19.23 17.62
C GLY A 253 -5.84 -18.09 18.66
N CYS A 254 -4.72 -17.36 18.67
CA CYS A 254 -4.43 -16.31 19.64
C CYS A 254 -5.50 -15.20 19.64
N THR A 255 -6.05 -14.88 18.46
CA THR A 255 -7.05 -13.82 18.31
C THR A 255 -8.43 -14.16 18.87
N THR A 256 -8.66 -15.40 19.31
CA THR A 256 -9.88 -15.76 20.06
C THR A 256 -9.93 -15.07 21.42
N CYS A 257 -8.76 -14.81 22.01
CA CYS A 257 -8.63 -14.17 23.31
C CYS A 257 -7.99 -12.78 23.23
N HIS A 258 -7.03 -12.57 22.33
CA HIS A 258 -6.27 -11.33 22.21
C HIS A 258 -6.73 -10.47 21.03
N ASN A 259 -6.70 -9.15 21.18
CA ASN A 259 -6.75 -8.24 20.04
C ASN A 259 -5.31 -7.94 19.60
N PRO A 260 -4.89 -8.25 18.38
CA PRO A 260 -3.49 -8.09 17.96
C PRO A 260 -3.10 -6.63 17.68
N HIS A 261 -4.04 -5.68 17.78
CA HIS A 261 -3.81 -4.27 17.49
C HIS A 261 -3.84 -3.40 18.74
N ALA A 262 -5.03 -3.18 19.31
CA ALA A 262 -5.20 -2.24 20.41
C ALA A 262 -6.41 -2.62 21.26
N ASN A 263 -6.30 -2.40 22.56
CA ASN A 263 -7.40 -2.61 23.49
C ASN A 263 -7.30 -1.76 24.75
N LYS A 264 -8.41 -1.69 25.51
CA LYS A 264 -8.44 -0.97 26.80
C LYS A 264 -7.65 -1.70 27.87
N GLN A 265 -7.55 -3.01 27.77
CA GLN A 265 -7.03 -3.87 28.82
C GLN A 265 -5.62 -4.36 28.52
N LYS A 266 -4.86 -4.62 29.60
CA LYS A 266 -3.53 -5.21 29.53
C LYS A 266 -3.58 -6.53 28.74
N PHE A 267 -2.47 -6.85 28.07
CA PHE A 267 -2.37 -8.02 27.17
C PHE A 267 -3.36 -7.98 25.99
N LEU A 268 -3.92 -6.80 25.70
CA LEU A 268 -4.82 -6.52 24.58
C LEU A 268 -6.12 -7.35 24.60
N PHE A 269 -6.62 -7.71 25.78
CA PHE A 269 -7.88 -8.44 25.88
C PHE A 269 -9.10 -7.58 25.54
N PRO A 270 -10.10 -8.11 24.81
CA PRO A 270 -11.36 -7.42 24.53
C PRO A 270 -12.32 -7.40 25.72
N LYS A 271 -12.11 -8.26 26.72
CA LYS A 271 -12.88 -8.35 27.96
C LYS A 271 -11.95 -8.58 29.14
N THR A 272 -12.40 -8.26 30.35
CA THR A 272 -11.63 -8.57 31.58
C THR A 272 -11.26 -10.04 31.56
N ILE A 273 -10.13 -10.40 32.16
CA ILE A 273 -9.63 -11.78 32.09
C ILE A 273 -10.70 -12.80 32.51
N ASN A 274 -11.45 -12.53 33.59
CA ASN A 274 -12.56 -13.39 34.00
C ASN A 274 -13.73 -13.35 33.01
N GLY A 275 -14.12 -12.17 32.53
CA GLY A 275 -15.19 -12.03 31.54
C GLY A 275 -14.87 -12.75 30.22
N LEU A 276 -13.59 -12.85 29.86
CA LEU A 276 -13.11 -13.61 28.72
C LEU A 276 -13.23 -15.11 28.98
N CYS A 277 -12.69 -15.62 30.09
CA CYS A 277 -12.81 -17.04 30.46
C CYS A 277 -14.27 -17.50 30.52
N LEU A 278 -15.14 -16.70 31.14
CA LEU A 278 -16.56 -17.01 31.32
C LEU A 278 -17.37 -16.93 30.01
N THR A 279 -16.79 -16.43 28.92
CA THR A 279 -17.46 -16.48 27.60
C THR A 279 -17.59 -17.93 27.11
N CYS A 280 -16.67 -18.83 27.49
CA CYS A 280 -16.75 -20.26 27.18
C CYS A 280 -17.00 -21.13 28.43
N HIS A 281 -16.49 -20.70 29.58
CA HIS A 281 -16.61 -21.44 30.84
C HIS A 281 -17.71 -20.87 31.75
N ALA A 282 -18.92 -20.69 31.22
CA ALA A 282 -20.01 -20.01 31.91
C ALA A 282 -20.38 -20.67 33.26
N ASP A 283 -20.28 -22.00 33.35
CA ASP A 283 -20.67 -22.75 34.55
C ASP A 283 -19.61 -22.76 35.65
N VAL A 284 -18.37 -22.37 35.34
CA VAL A 284 -17.30 -22.33 36.35
C VAL A 284 -17.65 -21.38 37.48
N ALA A 285 -18.35 -20.27 37.19
CA ALA A 285 -18.80 -19.34 38.23
C ALA A 285 -19.70 -19.99 39.30
N LYS A 286 -20.46 -21.03 38.91
CA LYS A 286 -21.44 -21.73 39.76
C LYS A 286 -20.82 -22.91 40.50
N ASN A 287 -19.73 -23.47 39.98
CA ASN A 287 -19.07 -24.64 40.56
C ASN A 287 -18.41 -24.29 41.92
N PRO A 288 -18.43 -25.20 42.90
CA PRO A 288 -17.86 -24.95 44.22
C PRO A 288 -16.32 -24.79 44.17
N HIS A 289 -15.78 -24.05 45.14
CA HIS A 289 -14.34 -23.90 45.32
C HIS A 289 -13.69 -25.23 45.72
N ALA A 290 -12.57 -25.58 45.07
CA ALA A 290 -11.88 -26.86 45.26
C ALA A 290 -11.44 -27.13 46.71
N ALA A 291 -11.18 -26.10 47.53
CA ALA A 291 -10.64 -26.26 48.88
C ALA A 291 -11.68 -26.25 50.02
N ILE A 292 -12.94 -25.86 49.76
CA ILE A 292 -13.96 -25.69 50.84
C ILE A 292 -15.08 -26.74 50.71
N GLY A 293 -14.99 -27.64 49.73
CA GLY A 293 -16.04 -28.63 49.48
C GLY A 293 -17.39 -28.01 49.10
N PHE A 294 -18.46 -28.79 49.22
CA PHE A 294 -19.83 -28.41 48.84
C PHE A 294 -20.41 -27.21 49.60
N SER A 295 -19.72 -26.68 50.61
CA SER A 295 -20.20 -25.63 51.51
C SER A 295 -19.78 -24.20 51.12
N ALA A 296 -19.01 -24.00 50.04
CA ALA A 296 -18.72 -22.67 49.50
C ALA A 296 -19.53 -22.36 48.22
N ALA A 297 -20.25 -21.23 48.25
CA ALA A 297 -20.89 -20.67 47.06
C ALA A 297 -19.84 -20.12 46.07
N GLY A 298 -19.68 -20.82 44.94
CA GLY A 298 -19.04 -20.35 43.70
C GLY A 298 -17.51 -20.39 43.65
N HIS A 299 -16.97 -20.61 42.44
CA HIS A 299 -15.54 -20.65 42.17
C HIS A 299 -14.95 -19.24 42.34
N PRO A 300 -13.73 -19.10 42.89
CA PRO A 300 -13.14 -17.79 43.15
C PRO A 300 -12.76 -17.13 41.82
N LEU A 301 -13.53 -16.11 41.44
CA LEU A 301 -13.29 -15.32 40.23
C LEU A 301 -12.70 -13.95 40.56
N LYS A 302 -13.01 -13.39 41.72
CA LYS A 302 -12.47 -12.12 42.22
C LYS A 302 -12.07 -12.30 43.67
N GLY A 303 -11.01 -11.63 44.11
CA GLY A 303 -10.57 -11.78 45.50
C GLY A 303 -11.66 -11.26 46.45
N ARG A 304 -11.94 -12.00 47.52
CA ARG A 304 -12.80 -11.56 48.62
C ARG A 304 -11.91 -10.98 49.71
N ARG A 305 -12.02 -9.70 50.03
CA ARG A 305 -11.64 -9.18 51.36
C ARG A 305 -12.91 -8.99 52.16
N VAL A 306 -13.11 -9.85 53.16
CA VAL A 306 -14.10 -9.57 54.22
C VAL A 306 -13.32 -8.87 55.33
N LYS A 307 -13.32 -7.54 55.33
CA LYS A 307 -13.13 -6.77 56.56
C LYS A 307 -14.50 -6.22 56.93
N LYS A 308 -14.93 -6.50 58.15
CA LYS A 308 -16.26 -6.15 58.66
C LYS A 308 -16.44 -4.62 58.56
N GLY A 309 -17.28 -4.15 57.62
CA GLY A 309 -17.75 -2.77 57.57
C GLY A 309 -17.13 -1.80 56.55
N GLU A 310 -16.20 -2.20 55.67
CA GLU A 310 -15.59 -1.28 54.69
C GLU A 310 -15.80 -1.71 53.22
N LYS A 311 -15.85 -0.71 52.32
CA LYS A 311 -16.13 -0.86 50.89
C LYS A 311 -15.22 -1.90 50.22
N ILE A 312 -15.80 -2.66 49.30
CA ILE A 312 -15.21 -3.79 48.58
C ILE A 312 -14.09 -3.30 47.65
N GLU A 313 -12.85 -3.35 48.10
CA GLU A 313 -11.68 -3.19 47.23
C GLU A 313 -11.32 -4.50 46.53
N VAL A 314 -10.83 -4.37 45.30
CA VAL A 314 -10.44 -5.45 44.39
C VAL A 314 -9.45 -6.39 45.09
N GLY A 315 -9.87 -7.61 45.39
CA GLY A 315 -9.01 -8.54 46.10
C GLY A 315 -7.79 -8.92 45.27
N LYS A 316 -6.61 -8.62 45.80
CA LYS A 316 -5.30 -8.91 45.21
C LYS A 316 -5.01 -10.40 45.21
N ASP A 317 -4.17 -10.84 44.28
CA ASP A 317 -3.66 -12.20 44.22
C ASP A 317 -2.75 -12.48 45.45
N PRO A 318 -3.07 -13.46 46.31
CA PRO A 318 -2.28 -13.76 47.50
C PRO A 318 -0.82 -14.11 47.20
N ALA A 319 -0.57 -14.79 46.08
CA ALA A 319 0.77 -15.17 45.65
C ALA A 319 1.47 -14.05 44.85
N ARG A 320 0.71 -13.06 44.35
CA ARG A 320 1.21 -11.94 43.54
C ARG A 320 0.52 -10.63 43.98
N PRO A 321 0.95 -10.02 45.09
CA PRO A 321 0.24 -8.88 45.70
C PRO A 321 0.12 -7.63 44.81
N ASP A 322 0.89 -7.56 43.73
CA ASP A 322 0.83 -6.53 42.68
C ASP A 322 -0.28 -6.76 41.65
N LYS A 323 -0.92 -7.94 41.65
CA LYS A 323 -1.91 -8.34 40.63
C LYS A 323 -3.29 -8.49 41.21
N GLU A 324 -4.29 -8.21 40.38
CA GLU A 324 -5.68 -8.50 40.71
C GLU A 324 -5.94 -10.01 40.66
N PHE A 325 -6.71 -10.50 41.63
CA PHE A 325 -7.10 -11.90 41.64
C PHE A 325 -8.09 -12.20 40.51
N SER A 326 -7.77 -13.24 39.75
CA SER A 326 -8.49 -13.72 38.57
C SER A 326 -8.29 -15.23 38.34
N CYS A 327 -8.94 -15.80 37.32
CA CYS A 327 -8.70 -17.18 36.87
C CYS A 327 -7.19 -17.47 36.65
N SER A 328 -6.44 -16.48 36.15
CA SER A 328 -5.00 -16.62 35.87
C SER A 328 -4.09 -16.64 37.10
N SER A 329 -4.66 -16.43 38.29
CA SER A 329 -3.96 -16.55 39.57
C SER A 329 -3.66 -18.00 39.86
N CYS A 330 -4.62 -18.88 39.51
CA CYS A 330 -4.48 -20.31 39.70
C CYS A 330 -4.11 -21.05 38.40
N HIS A 331 -4.61 -20.59 37.25
CA HIS A 331 -4.42 -21.27 35.98
C HIS A 331 -3.46 -20.52 35.05
N ASN A 332 -2.70 -21.27 34.26
CA ASN A 332 -2.03 -20.74 33.08
C ASN A 332 -3.02 -20.82 31.89
N PRO A 333 -3.39 -19.70 31.27
CA PRO A 333 -4.39 -19.69 30.19
C PRO A 333 -3.87 -20.27 28.86
N HIS A 334 -2.55 -20.55 28.75
CA HIS A 334 -1.93 -21.08 27.54
C HIS A 334 -1.50 -22.54 27.72
N SER A 335 -0.55 -22.80 28.61
CA SER A 335 -0.06 -24.15 28.85
C SER A 335 0.62 -24.28 30.22
N SER A 336 0.65 -25.48 30.78
CA SER A 336 1.37 -25.78 32.03
C SER A 336 1.82 -27.24 32.09
N ASP A 337 2.92 -27.49 32.79
CA ASP A 337 3.36 -28.84 33.11
C ASP A 337 2.52 -29.50 34.22
N SER A 338 1.74 -28.69 34.96
CA SER A 338 0.91 -29.15 36.07
C SER A 338 -0.49 -29.52 35.62
N ILE A 339 -1.13 -30.41 36.40
CA ILE A 339 -2.49 -30.88 36.12
C ILE A 339 -3.47 -29.71 36.04
N ARG A 340 -4.55 -29.85 35.26
CA ARG A 340 -5.63 -28.85 35.13
C ARG A 340 -5.13 -27.43 34.82
N LEU A 341 -4.01 -27.34 34.09
CA LEU A 341 -3.37 -26.08 33.72
C LEU A 341 -2.99 -25.20 34.92
N PHE A 342 -2.73 -25.78 36.10
CA PHE A 342 -2.32 -24.96 37.25
C PHE A 342 -1.03 -24.21 36.96
N ARG A 343 -0.97 -22.93 37.36
CA ARG A 343 0.18 -22.05 37.11
C ARG A 343 1.41 -22.49 37.89
N TYR A 344 1.20 -22.99 39.10
CA TYR A 344 2.27 -23.46 39.99
C TYR A 344 2.37 -24.98 39.90
N LYS A 345 3.55 -25.50 40.28
CA LYS A 345 3.81 -26.94 40.32
C LYS A 345 2.81 -27.61 41.27
N ALA A 346 1.89 -28.38 40.69
CA ALA A 346 0.86 -29.10 41.43
C ALA A 346 0.56 -30.43 40.72
N ASN A 347 0.69 -31.53 41.46
CA ASN A 347 0.31 -32.86 41.01
C ASN A 347 -1.10 -33.22 41.49
N THR A 348 -1.56 -32.61 42.58
CA THR A 348 -2.92 -32.73 43.12
C THR A 348 -3.60 -31.37 43.24
N ALA A 349 -4.93 -31.36 43.43
CA ALA A 349 -5.66 -30.13 43.72
C ALA A 349 -5.23 -29.49 45.06
N MET A 350 -4.77 -30.30 46.02
CA MET A 350 -4.34 -29.80 47.33
C MET A 350 -2.96 -29.12 47.28
N ASP A 351 -2.05 -29.60 46.42
CA ASP A 351 -0.75 -28.96 46.18
C ASP A 351 -0.92 -27.50 45.74
N MET A 352 -2.00 -27.21 45.01
CA MET A 352 -2.32 -25.86 44.56
C MET A 352 -2.73 -24.94 45.72
N CYS A 353 -3.44 -25.47 46.72
CA CYS A 353 -3.83 -24.71 47.91
C CYS A 353 -2.59 -24.24 48.69
N ILE A 354 -1.59 -25.11 48.83
CA ILE A 354 -0.33 -24.82 49.53
C ILE A 354 0.45 -23.70 48.84
N ASN A 355 0.44 -23.66 47.50
CA ASN A 355 1.15 -22.62 46.75
C ASN A 355 0.61 -21.20 46.98
N CYS A 356 -0.68 -21.05 47.30
CA CYS A 356 -1.34 -19.75 47.53
C CYS A 356 -1.53 -19.40 49.01
N HIS A 357 -1.63 -20.41 49.88
CA HIS A 357 -1.76 -20.25 51.34
C HIS A 357 -0.45 -20.58 52.07
N LYS A 358 0.69 -20.17 51.51
CA LYS A 358 1.95 -20.19 52.25
C LYS A 358 1.74 -19.36 53.52
N MET A 359 1.63 -20.05 54.66
CA MET A 359 1.58 -19.44 55.99
C MET A 359 2.97 -19.01 56.40
#